data_AF-A0A084D4Y1-F1
#
_entry.id   AF-A0A084D4Y1-F1
#
_cell.length_a   1.000
_cell.length_b   1.000
_cell.length_c   1.000
_cell.angle_alpha   90.00
_cell.angle_beta   90.00
_cell.angle_gamma   90.00
#
_symmetry.space_group_name_H-M   'P 1'
#
loop_
_entity.id
_entity.type
_entity.pdbx_description
1 polymer ?
#
loop_
_entity_poly.entity_id
_entity_poly.type
_entity_poly.pdbx_seq_one_letter_code
_entity_poly.pdbx_strand_id
1 'polypeptide(L)'
;MRVSRCLLVCAAALAMPLTCAGFEADVHFGLTLWLARQAGFAPRDAEAVALADQRIDAGSIEYMTSPLQYACLSRFVPDADDAQARHYPGTRKVPADAQDRTVVPGGPAALAPVDAALGKAGGGRAAFMLGEFGRALHAWQDSWAHRGTPSVPDWSRAGIACDAGLAMAAPLDQGAPSSHAAELTWRRPADVEAMAKATYLQMIRYPKIDGASRQAASWDQVRQRLAGFADARTKRAKSDWFVANGIADTSFLDGISLPDGPGWKAVRWHGRRALPTPLPPAMQAGADPDLVDFYTRLFSDWVTTSPVDRRWLPALSAGRGHKPDDALVNALVGWRLRDHGAYLAAEGSTHSTGRSSASARNRASFEVFRSLNDAVLPLIVEGDKPSPVLPFLVFPLPRSGDGSPRAVALIKLLDSPYDTLGVVSEKRNGEGWKVTGWISSADY
;
A
#
# COMPACT_ATOMS: atom_id res chain seq x y z
N MET A 1 35.87 -17.76 -40.40
CA MET A 1 34.47 -17.49 -39.97
C MET A 1 34.41 -17.58 -38.45
N ARG A 2 34.31 -16.44 -37.76
CA ARG A 2 34.17 -16.38 -36.29
C ARG A 2 32.70 -16.16 -35.97
N VAL A 3 32.03 -17.18 -35.45
CA VAL A 3 30.64 -17.08 -35.01
C VAL A 3 30.61 -16.19 -33.76
N SER A 4 29.82 -15.12 -33.85
CA SER A 4 29.73 -14.04 -32.90
C SER A 4 29.14 -14.50 -31.57
N ARG A 5 29.87 -14.31 -30.47
CA ARG A 5 29.44 -14.51 -29.07
C ARG A 5 28.50 -13.39 -28.58
N CYS A 6 27.56 -12.93 -29.42
CA CYS A 6 26.63 -11.85 -29.08
C CYS A 6 25.20 -12.30 -28.73
N LEU A 7 24.91 -13.61 -28.68
CA LEU A 7 23.55 -14.13 -28.45
C LEU A 7 23.27 -14.59 -27.00
N LEU A 8 24.18 -14.36 -26.05
CA LEU A 8 24.08 -14.92 -24.69
C LEU A 8 23.95 -13.88 -23.56
N VAL A 9 23.52 -12.65 -23.86
CA VAL A 9 23.30 -11.60 -22.85
C VAL A 9 21.82 -11.26 -22.62
N CYS A 10 20.89 -11.72 -23.48
CA CYS A 10 19.46 -11.41 -23.32
C CYS A 10 18.63 -12.44 -22.52
N ALA A 11 19.20 -13.58 -22.11
CA ALA A 11 18.43 -14.63 -21.40
C ALA A 11 18.57 -14.59 -19.86
N ALA A 12 19.54 -13.85 -19.31
CA ALA A 12 19.82 -13.85 -17.87
C ALA A 12 19.03 -12.79 -17.05
N ALA A 13 18.17 -12.00 -17.70
CA ALA A 13 17.32 -11.00 -17.01
C ALA A 13 15.92 -11.51 -16.62
N LEU A 14 15.58 -12.77 -16.96
CA LEU A 14 14.24 -13.34 -16.76
C LEU A 14 14.07 -14.19 -15.48
N ALA A 15 15.10 -14.27 -14.62
CA ALA A 15 15.08 -15.16 -13.46
C ALA A 15 15.55 -14.51 -12.16
N MET A 16 15.45 -13.18 -12.03
CA MET A 16 15.49 -12.59 -10.69
C MET A 16 14.10 -12.79 -10.05
N PRO A 17 14.00 -13.45 -8.89
CA PRO A 17 12.75 -13.51 -8.15
C PRO A 17 12.41 -12.08 -7.71
N LEU A 18 11.63 -11.39 -8.53
CA LEU A 18 11.08 -10.08 -8.20
C LEU A 18 10.19 -10.27 -6.98
N THR A 19 10.45 -9.51 -5.92
CA THR A 19 9.79 -9.62 -4.62
C THR A 19 8.73 -8.53 -4.48
N CYS A 20 7.64 -8.54 -5.26
CA CYS A 20 6.59 -7.48 -5.20
C CYS A 20 5.15 -7.96 -5.46
N ALA A 21 4.17 -7.18 -4.92
CA ALA A 21 3.17 -7.50 -3.86
C ALA A 21 1.70 -7.77 -4.27
N GLY A 22 0.93 -8.56 -3.49
CA GLY A 22 -0.50 -8.93 -3.69
C GLY A 22 -1.33 -8.62 -2.42
N PHE A 23 -2.52 -9.23 -2.19
CA PHE A 23 -3.47 -8.88 -1.10
C PHE A 23 -3.76 -7.39 -1.04
N GLU A 24 -4.03 -6.82 -2.21
CA GLU A 24 -4.46 -5.44 -2.39
C GLU A 24 -5.72 -5.48 -3.28
N ALA A 25 -5.89 -4.53 -4.21
CA ALA A 25 -7.02 -4.54 -5.14
C ALA A 25 -7.12 -5.77 -6.05
N ASP A 26 -6.06 -6.55 -6.22
CA ASP A 26 -6.16 -7.85 -6.89
C ASP A 26 -6.95 -8.86 -6.06
N VAL A 27 -6.89 -8.82 -4.73
CA VAL A 27 -7.64 -9.68 -3.82
C VAL A 27 -8.97 -9.03 -3.43
N HIS A 28 -8.92 -7.89 -2.74
CA HIS A 28 -10.07 -7.24 -2.11
C HIS A 28 -11.13 -6.78 -3.11
N PHE A 29 -10.72 -6.37 -4.31
CA PHE A 29 -11.65 -6.12 -5.40
C PHE A 29 -11.75 -7.30 -6.37
N GLY A 30 -10.65 -7.62 -7.07
CA GLY A 30 -10.67 -8.53 -8.20
C GLY A 30 -11.09 -9.95 -7.84
N LEU A 31 -10.39 -10.58 -6.89
CA LEU A 31 -10.69 -11.95 -6.47
C LEU A 31 -12.03 -12.03 -5.75
N THR A 32 -12.36 -11.07 -4.89
CA THR A 32 -13.67 -10.98 -4.22
C THR A 32 -14.81 -10.91 -5.25
N LEU A 33 -14.70 -10.06 -6.27
CA LEU A 33 -15.68 -9.96 -7.36
C LEU A 33 -15.84 -11.30 -8.09
N TRP A 34 -14.73 -11.95 -8.42
CA TRP A 34 -14.75 -13.24 -9.11
C TRP A 34 -15.40 -14.33 -8.25
N LEU A 35 -15.01 -14.44 -6.97
CA LEU A 35 -15.56 -15.41 -6.01
C LEU A 35 -17.07 -15.18 -5.80
N ALA A 36 -17.51 -13.94 -5.68
CA ALA A 36 -18.93 -13.61 -5.53
C ALA A 36 -19.74 -14.05 -6.75
N ARG A 37 -19.21 -13.86 -7.97
CA ARG A 37 -19.82 -14.39 -9.19
C ARG A 37 -19.87 -15.91 -9.18
N GLN A 38 -18.81 -16.59 -8.73
CA GLN A 38 -18.83 -18.05 -8.60
C GLN A 38 -19.85 -18.53 -7.56
N ALA A 39 -20.11 -17.73 -6.51
CA ALA A 39 -21.11 -18.01 -5.48
C ALA A 39 -22.55 -17.72 -5.96
N GLY A 40 -22.71 -17.27 -7.21
CA GLY A 40 -23.99 -17.02 -7.85
C GLY A 40 -24.62 -15.67 -7.51
N PHE A 41 -23.84 -14.69 -7.04
CA PHE A 41 -24.32 -13.32 -6.89
C PHE A 41 -24.62 -12.71 -8.26
N ALA A 42 -25.65 -11.86 -8.33
CA ALA A 42 -25.87 -11.07 -9.53
C ALA A 42 -24.69 -10.10 -9.75
N PRO A 43 -24.39 -9.68 -11.00
CA PRO A 43 -23.20 -8.88 -11.29
C PRO A 43 -23.06 -7.62 -10.42
N ARG A 44 -24.16 -6.90 -10.18
CA ARG A 44 -24.17 -5.69 -9.34
C ARG A 44 -23.93 -5.99 -7.86
N ASP A 45 -24.46 -7.10 -7.36
CA ASP A 45 -24.28 -7.46 -5.95
C ASP A 45 -22.84 -7.93 -5.69
N ALA A 46 -22.28 -8.70 -6.62
CA ALA A 46 -20.88 -9.12 -6.59
C ALA A 46 -19.93 -7.90 -6.60
N GLU A 47 -20.22 -6.92 -7.46
CA GLU A 47 -19.48 -5.66 -7.52
C GLU A 47 -19.66 -4.83 -6.24
N ALA A 48 -20.88 -4.76 -5.67
CA ALA A 48 -21.11 -4.03 -4.42
C ALA A 48 -20.32 -4.61 -3.24
N VAL A 49 -20.21 -5.94 -3.13
CA VAL A 49 -19.40 -6.62 -2.11
C VAL A 49 -17.91 -6.30 -2.34
N ALA A 50 -17.41 -6.51 -3.56
CA ALA A 50 -16.00 -6.26 -3.91
C ALA A 50 -15.59 -4.79 -3.74
N LEU A 51 -16.45 -3.85 -4.13
CA LEU A 51 -16.22 -2.42 -3.91
C LEU A 51 -16.16 -2.10 -2.41
N ALA A 52 -17.01 -2.72 -1.59
CA ALA A 52 -17.03 -2.44 -0.16
C ALA A 52 -15.85 -3.05 0.59
N ASP A 53 -15.36 -4.21 0.14
CA ASP A 53 -14.11 -4.85 0.58
C ASP A 53 -12.92 -3.92 0.29
N GLN A 54 -12.68 -3.59 -0.99
CA GLN A 54 -11.59 -2.68 -1.42
C GLN A 54 -11.63 -1.27 -0.82
N ARG A 55 -12.81 -0.80 -0.41
CA ARG A 55 -12.95 0.55 0.15
C ARG A 55 -12.32 0.67 1.53
N ILE A 56 -11.97 -0.43 2.19
CA ILE A 56 -11.16 -0.38 3.40
C ILE A 56 -9.76 0.17 3.09
N ASP A 57 -9.08 -0.20 2.00
CA ASP A 57 -7.73 0.36 1.73
C ASP A 57 -7.77 1.72 1.01
N ALA A 58 -8.70 1.85 0.06
CA ALA A 58 -8.65 2.93 -0.94
C ALA A 58 -9.96 3.72 -1.08
N GLY A 59 -10.89 3.53 -0.15
CA GLY A 59 -12.25 4.06 -0.26
C GLY A 59 -12.49 5.39 0.43
N SER A 60 -11.66 5.75 1.42
CA SER A 60 -11.83 7.00 2.16
C SER A 60 -10.56 7.38 2.91
N ILE A 61 -10.40 8.67 3.20
CA ILE A 61 -9.20 9.20 3.85
C ILE A 61 -9.01 8.67 5.27
N GLU A 62 -10.10 8.42 5.99
CA GLU A 62 -10.09 7.82 7.32
C GLU A 62 -9.53 6.39 7.36
N TYR A 63 -9.34 5.75 6.20
CA TYR A 63 -8.79 4.41 6.12
C TYR A 63 -7.37 4.36 5.55
N MET A 64 -6.85 5.50 5.07
CA MET A 64 -5.48 5.62 4.58
C MET A 64 -4.50 5.93 5.72
N THR A 65 -4.60 5.22 6.85
CA THR A 65 -3.71 5.39 8.01
C THR A 65 -2.36 4.74 7.72
N SER A 66 -1.32 5.18 8.44
CA SER A 66 0.03 4.64 8.29
C SER A 66 0.63 4.30 9.63
N PRO A 67 1.24 3.12 9.84
CA PRO A 67 1.89 2.78 11.11
C PRO A 67 3.03 3.75 11.46
N LEU A 68 3.67 4.37 10.45
CA LEU A 68 4.63 5.45 10.67
C LEU A 68 4.02 6.64 11.41
N GLN A 69 2.76 6.97 11.11
CA GLN A 69 2.07 8.06 11.75
C GLN A 69 1.45 7.61 13.07
N TYR A 70 0.55 6.61 13.08
CA TYR A 70 -0.28 6.35 14.26
C TYR A 70 0.50 5.70 15.39
N ALA A 71 1.55 4.94 15.10
CA ALA A 71 2.32 4.26 16.14
C ALA A 71 3.60 5.00 16.52
N CYS A 72 4.15 5.86 15.65
CA CYS A 72 5.49 6.43 15.87
C CYS A 72 5.49 7.94 16.06
N LEU A 73 4.85 8.68 15.14
CA LEU A 73 4.89 10.14 15.14
C LEU A 73 3.75 10.76 15.97
N SER A 74 2.52 10.28 15.80
CA SER A 74 1.33 10.79 16.50
C SER A 74 0.99 9.98 17.75
N ARG A 75 1.28 8.66 17.75
CA ARG A 75 0.93 7.72 18.83
C ARG A 75 -0.56 7.73 19.17
N PHE A 76 -1.39 7.63 18.12
CA PHE A 76 -2.84 7.79 18.22
C PHE A 76 -3.52 6.41 18.28
N VAL A 77 -4.06 6.08 19.44
CA VAL A 77 -4.67 4.77 19.73
C VAL A 77 -5.88 4.44 18.85
N PRO A 78 -6.82 5.36 18.56
CA PRO A 78 -7.98 5.03 17.74
C PRO A 78 -7.62 4.49 16.35
N ASP A 79 -6.63 5.09 15.69
CA ASP A 79 -6.21 4.64 14.35
C ASP A 79 -5.44 3.31 14.41
N ALA A 80 -4.74 3.05 15.53
CA ALA A 80 -4.18 1.73 15.80
C ALA A 80 -5.28 0.68 16.02
N ASP A 81 -6.38 1.01 16.71
CA ASP A 81 -7.50 0.08 16.92
C ASP A 81 -8.22 -0.24 15.60
N ASP A 82 -8.40 0.78 14.77
CA ASP A 82 -8.95 0.68 13.43
C ASP A 82 -8.08 -0.18 12.50
N ALA A 83 -6.78 0.08 12.45
CA ALA A 83 -5.82 -0.73 11.68
C ALA A 83 -5.81 -2.18 12.17
N GLN A 84 -5.91 -2.41 13.49
CA GLN A 84 -5.99 -3.76 14.03
C GLN A 84 -7.27 -4.46 13.62
N ALA A 85 -8.42 -3.79 13.73
CA ALA A 85 -9.70 -4.36 13.39
C ALA A 85 -9.81 -4.74 11.90
N ARG A 86 -9.11 -4.00 11.03
CA ARG A 86 -9.20 -4.12 9.58
C ARG A 86 -8.14 -5.03 8.97
N HIS A 87 -6.89 -4.98 9.44
CA HIS A 87 -5.77 -5.68 8.78
C HIS A 87 -5.07 -6.70 9.69
N TYR A 88 -5.10 -6.51 11.02
CA TYR A 88 -4.43 -7.40 11.98
C TYR A 88 -5.42 -7.93 13.03
N PRO A 89 -6.46 -8.70 12.64
CA PRO A 89 -7.52 -9.11 13.55
C PRO A 89 -7.02 -10.10 14.62
N GLY A 90 -6.49 -9.55 15.72
CA GLY A 90 -6.09 -10.24 16.93
C GLY A 90 -7.15 -10.14 18.04
N THR A 91 -7.10 -11.04 19.01
CA THR A 91 -8.08 -11.07 20.12
C THR A 91 -7.84 -10.00 21.18
N ARG A 92 -6.57 -9.64 21.44
CA ARG A 92 -6.22 -8.55 22.35
C ARG A 92 -6.17 -7.23 21.59
N LYS A 93 -6.88 -6.21 22.08
CA LYS A 93 -6.88 -4.88 21.48
C LYS A 93 -5.65 -4.05 21.84
N VAL A 94 -5.21 -3.18 20.93
CA VAL A 94 -4.23 -2.13 21.24
C VAL A 94 -4.77 -1.13 22.29
N PRO A 95 -3.91 -0.51 23.11
CA PRO A 95 -2.48 -0.79 23.27
C PRO A 95 -2.25 -2.13 24.00
N ALA A 96 -1.40 -2.99 23.42
CA ALA A 96 -0.98 -4.25 24.02
C ALA A 96 0.31 -4.76 23.38
N ASP A 97 1.03 -5.63 24.09
CA ASP A 97 2.24 -6.26 23.56
C ASP A 97 1.93 -7.02 22.27
N ALA A 98 2.85 -6.97 21.30
CA ALA A 98 2.65 -7.58 19.99
C ALA A 98 2.32 -9.09 20.08
N GLN A 99 2.92 -9.81 21.03
CA GLN A 99 2.67 -11.24 21.25
C GLN A 99 1.22 -11.55 21.61
N ASP A 100 0.56 -10.66 22.36
CA ASP A 100 -0.85 -10.81 22.73
C ASP A 100 -1.79 -10.48 21.56
N ARG A 101 -1.28 -9.84 20.50
CA ARG A 101 -2.02 -9.40 19.31
C ARG A 101 -1.83 -10.35 18.12
N THR A 102 -1.45 -11.60 18.38
CA THR A 102 -1.23 -12.61 17.33
C THR A 102 -2.48 -12.78 16.45
N VAL A 103 -2.28 -12.71 15.12
CA VAL A 103 -3.31 -12.91 14.11
C VAL A 103 -3.39 -14.39 13.76
N VAL A 104 -4.59 -14.96 13.89
CA VAL A 104 -4.88 -16.36 13.52
C VAL A 104 -5.73 -16.36 12.24
N PRO A 105 -5.27 -16.99 11.14
CA PRO A 105 -6.02 -17.07 9.88
C PRO A 105 -7.40 -17.68 10.09
N GLY A 106 -8.44 -16.96 9.65
CA GLY A 106 -9.83 -17.37 9.82
C GLY A 106 -10.26 -17.54 11.29
N GLY A 107 -9.53 -16.95 12.23
CA GLY A 107 -9.78 -17.06 13.66
C GLY A 107 -11.01 -16.27 14.12
N PRO A 108 -11.40 -16.39 15.41
CA PRO A 108 -12.61 -15.75 15.93
C PRO A 108 -12.66 -14.23 15.77
N ALA A 109 -11.51 -13.55 15.93
CA ALA A 109 -11.42 -12.09 15.79
C ALA A 109 -11.77 -11.63 14.37
N ALA A 110 -11.31 -12.36 13.35
CA ALA A 110 -11.61 -12.08 11.95
C ALA A 110 -13.02 -12.54 11.55
N LEU A 111 -13.52 -13.64 12.13
CA LEU A 111 -14.85 -14.19 11.81
C LEU A 111 -16.00 -13.35 12.38
N ALA A 112 -15.83 -12.77 13.57
CA ALA A 112 -16.91 -12.11 14.29
C ALA A 112 -17.58 -10.96 13.49
N PRO A 113 -16.85 -10.06 12.79
CA PRO A 113 -17.47 -9.07 11.91
C PRO A 113 -18.28 -9.68 10.77
N VAL A 114 -17.81 -10.80 10.19
CA VAL A 114 -18.51 -11.50 9.10
C VAL A 114 -19.82 -12.08 9.61
N ASP A 115 -19.80 -12.78 10.75
CA ASP A 115 -21.00 -13.36 11.36
C ASP A 115 -22.01 -12.27 11.75
N ALA A 116 -21.54 -11.12 12.26
CA ALA A 116 -22.38 -9.97 12.57
C ALA A 116 -23.06 -9.41 11.30
N ALA A 117 -22.31 -9.25 10.20
CA ALA A 117 -22.84 -8.80 8.92
C ALA A 117 -23.88 -9.78 8.34
N LEU A 118 -23.60 -11.09 8.41
CA LEU A 118 -24.53 -12.14 8.00
C LEU A 118 -25.83 -12.13 8.83
N GLY A 119 -25.72 -11.95 10.15
CA GLY A 119 -26.89 -11.81 11.03
C GLY A 119 -27.76 -10.60 10.69
N LYS A 120 -27.13 -9.46 10.37
CA LYS A 120 -27.84 -8.24 9.93
C LYS A 120 -28.49 -8.39 8.56
N ALA A 121 -27.87 -9.13 7.64
CA ALA A 121 -28.42 -9.42 6.31
C ALA A 121 -29.70 -10.28 6.35
N GLY A 122 -29.97 -10.97 7.47
CA GLY A 122 -31.21 -11.72 7.67
C GLY A 122 -32.48 -10.86 7.66
N GLY A 123 -33.64 -11.52 7.54
CA GLY A 123 -34.95 -10.87 7.64
C GLY A 123 -35.30 -9.94 6.48
N GLY A 124 -34.82 -10.23 5.27
CA GLY A 124 -35.12 -9.44 4.06
C GLY A 124 -34.24 -8.20 3.86
N ARG A 125 -33.16 -8.04 4.66
CA ARG A 125 -32.23 -6.90 4.55
C ARG A 125 -31.01 -7.17 3.69
N ALA A 126 -30.91 -8.34 3.07
CA ALA A 126 -29.73 -8.80 2.34
C ALA A 126 -29.25 -7.79 1.28
N ALA A 127 -30.15 -7.23 0.46
CA ALA A 127 -29.78 -6.21 -0.53
C ALA A 127 -29.03 -5.00 0.08
N PHE A 128 -29.43 -4.58 1.28
CA PHE A 128 -28.91 -3.38 1.95
C PHE A 128 -27.62 -3.64 2.73
N MET A 129 -27.30 -4.91 3.01
CA MET A 129 -26.17 -5.29 3.88
C MET A 129 -24.95 -5.78 3.09
N LEU A 130 -24.97 -5.73 1.75
CA LEU A 130 -23.84 -6.13 0.91
C LEU A 130 -22.57 -5.34 1.23
N GLY A 131 -22.71 -4.05 1.47
CA GLY A 131 -21.57 -3.18 1.80
C GLY A 131 -20.97 -3.49 3.18
N GLU A 132 -21.79 -3.85 4.17
CA GLU A 132 -21.28 -4.25 5.48
C GLU A 132 -20.59 -5.62 5.42
N PHE A 133 -21.15 -6.53 4.64
CA PHE A 133 -20.52 -7.83 4.40
C PHE A 133 -19.19 -7.73 3.67
N GLY A 134 -19.10 -6.93 2.59
CA GLY A 134 -17.83 -6.68 1.89
C GLY A 134 -16.75 -6.11 2.81
N ARG A 135 -17.07 -5.10 3.61
CA ARG A 135 -16.13 -4.55 4.61
C ARG A 135 -15.68 -5.58 5.64
N ALA A 136 -16.57 -6.48 6.06
CA ALA A 136 -16.22 -7.54 7.00
C ALA A 136 -15.33 -8.63 6.37
N LEU A 137 -15.47 -8.88 5.06
CA LEU A 137 -14.61 -9.82 4.34
C LEU A 137 -13.16 -9.34 4.23
N HIS A 138 -12.93 -8.03 4.29
CA HIS A 138 -11.59 -7.46 4.21
C HIS A 138 -10.67 -8.01 5.32
N ALA A 139 -11.02 -7.75 6.58
CA ALA A 139 -10.28 -8.27 7.74
C ALA A 139 -10.24 -9.80 7.79
N TRP A 140 -11.29 -10.45 7.29
CA TRP A 140 -11.30 -11.90 7.14
C TRP A 140 -10.16 -12.36 6.23
N GLN A 141 -10.01 -11.76 5.05
CA GLN A 141 -8.97 -12.10 4.07
C GLN A 141 -7.57 -11.77 4.61
N ASP A 142 -7.40 -10.58 5.17
CA ASP A 142 -6.12 -10.09 5.72
C ASP A 142 -5.55 -10.95 6.83
N SER A 143 -6.41 -11.68 7.55
CA SER A 143 -5.96 -12.64 8.57
C SER A 143 -5.01 -13.73 8.03
N TRP A 144 -5.02 -14.00 6.72
CA TRP A 144 -4.06 -14.92 6.08
C TRP A 144 -2.76 -14.24 5.67
N ALA A 145 -2.82 -13.01 5.14
CA ALA A 145 -1.64 -12.22 4.77
C ALA A 145 -0.82 -11.90 6.01
N HIS A 146 -1.45 -11.37 7.06
CA HIS A 146 -0.77 -10.88 8.27
C HIS A 146 -0.73 -11.89 9.42
N ARG A 147 -0.81 -13.20 9.12
CA ARG A 147 -0.83 -14.24 10.15
C ARG A 147 0.44 -14.26 11.00
N GLY A 148 0.28 -14.48 12.30
CA GLY A 148 1.38 -14.49 13.27
C GLY A 148 1.44 -13.23 14.13
N THR A 149 2.58 -13.01 14.76
CA THR A 149 2.80 -11.86 15.66
C THR A 149 3.15 -10.62 14.84
N PRO A 150 2.36 -9.52 14.91
CA PRO A 150 2.69 -8.27 14.24
C PRO A 150 4.09 -7.78 14.65
N SER A 151 4.85 -7.25 13.70
CA SER A 151 6.17 -6.69 13.97
C SER A 151 6.11 -5.19 14.29
N VAL A 152 7.24 -4.64 14.73
CA VAL A 152 7.42 -3.20 14.98
C VAL A 152 8.47 -2.67 14.00
N PRO A 153 8.14 -1.71 13.13
CA PRO A 153 9.13 -1.06 12.27
C PRO A 153 10.25 -0.39 13.07
N ASP A 154 11.49 -0.48 12.58
CA ASP A 154 12.65 0.19 13.19
C ASP A 154 13.15 1.34 12.31
N TRP A 155 12.79 2.56 12.70
CA TRP A 155 13.31 3.80 12.11
C TRP A 155 14.18 4.58 13.11
N SER A 156 14.78 3.90 14.08
CA SER A 156 15.62 4.51 15.12
C SER A 156 16.82 5.28 14.54
N ARG A 157 17.36 4.83 13.40
CA ARG A 157 18.42 5.55 12.65
C ARG A 157 17.98 6.93 12.16
N ALA A 158 16.70 7.11 11.89
CA ALA A 158 16.11 8.40 11.57
C ALA A 158 15.75 9.21 12.83
N GLY A 159 15.91 8.66 14.03
CA GLY A 159 15.48 9.27 15.30
C GLY A 159 13.98 9.13 15.56
N ILE A 160 13.33 8.16 14.92
CA ILE A 160 11.90 7.89 15.08
C ILE A 160 11.74 6.60 15.87
N ALA A 161 11.06 6.69 17.01
CA ALA A 161 10.77 5.55 17.89
C ALA A 161 9.27 5.25 17.89
N CYS A 162 8.93 4.05 17.45
CA CYS A 162 7.56 3.54 17.44
C CYS A 162 7.14 3.01 18.80
N ASP A 163 5.88 3.20 19.16
CA ASP A 163 5.24 2.56 20.30
C ASP A 163 4.91 1.11 19.95
N ALA A 164 5.62 0.16 20.57
CA ALA A 164 5.42 -1.27 20.33
C ALA A 164 4.01 -1.77 20.74
N GLY A 165 3.33 -1.05 21.64
CA GLY A 165 1.96 -1.34 22.04
C GLY A 165 0.93 -0.99 20.97
N LEU A 166 1.29 -0.12 20.02
CA LEU A 166 0.42 0.37 18.94
C LEU A 166 0.83 -0.19 17.57
N ALA A 167 2.14 -0.30 17.32
CA ALA A 167 2.68 -0.63 16.01
C ALA A 167 2.18 -2.00 15.50
N MET A 168 1.83 -2.03 14.22
CA MET A 168 1.50 -3.25 13.48
C MET A 168 2.14 -3.16 12.10
N ALA A 169 2.95 -4.16 11.82
CA ALA A 169 3.55 -4.37 10.52
C ALA A 169 3.61 -5.87 10.25
N ALA A 170 3.94 -6.22 9.01
CA ALA A 170 4.02 -7.61 8.57
C ALA A 170 4.83 -8.46 9.57
N PRO A 171 4.31 -9.62 10.03
CA PRO A 171 5.06 -10.53 10.88
C PRO A 171 6.41 -10.91 10.26
N LEU A 172 7.45 -11.07 11.09
CA LEU A 172 8.84 -11.23 10.62
C LEU A 172 9.07 -12.50 9.78
N ASP A 173 8.22 -13.50 9.92
CA ASP A 173 8.24 -14.74 9.12
C ASP A 173 7.47 -14.61 7.80
N GLN A 174 6.74 -13.51 7.60
CA GLN A 174 6.05 -13.17 6.36
C GLN A 174 6.81 -12.11 5.55
N GLY A 175 7.53 -11.20 6.20
CA GLY A 175 8.20 -10.08 5.54
C GLY A 175 9.06 -9.24 6.45
N ALA A 176 9.72 -8.23 5.86
CA ALA A 176 10.26 -7.14 6.65
C ALA A 176 9.13 -6.18 7.06
N PRO A 177 9.22 -5.51 8.23
CA PRO A 177 8.15 -4.62 8.71
C PRO A 177 7.77 -3.49 7.73
N SER A 178 8.70 -3.04 6.90
CA SER A 178 8.47 -1.97 5.91
C SER A 178 8.29 -2.51 4.49
N SER A 179 7.81 -3.75 4.33
CA SER A 179 7.66 -4.39 3.03
C SER A 179 6.29 -5.03 2.86
N HIS A 180 5.77 -4.97 1.64
CA HIS A 180 4.55 -5.67 1.19
C HIS A 180 4.77 -7.16 0.90
N ALA A 181 5.61 -7.83 1.68
CA ALA A 181 5.99 -9.21 1.41
C ALA A 181 4.96 -10.25 1.90
N ALA A 182 4.18 -9.92 2.91
CA ALA A 182 3.18 -10.81 3.51
C ALA A 182 1.93 -10.92 2.61
N GLU A 183 1.73 -9.91 1.79
CA GLU A 183 0.58 -9.68 0.94
C GLU A 183 0.81 -10.35 -0.44
N LEU A 184 2.04 -10.78 -0.76
CA LEU A 184 2.39 -11.51 -1.98
C LEU A 184 1.63 -12.83 -2.21
N THR A 185 0.63 -12.85 -3.10
CA THR A 185 -0.16 -14.06 -3.38
C THR A 185 0.71 -15.25 -3.82
N TRP A 186 1.73 -15.02 -4.66
CA TRP A 186 2.58 -16.07 -5.22
C TRP A 186 3.63 -16.59 -4.25
N ARG A 187 3.89 -15.90 -3.13
CA ARG A 187 4.79 -16.42 -2.08
C ARG A 187 4.12 -17.44 -1.21
N ARG A 188 2.79 -17.37 -1.11
CA ARG A 188 1.97 -18.18 -0.21
C ARG A 188 0.71 -18.70 -0.91
N PRO A 189 0.84 -19.43 -2.04
CA PRO A 189 -0.32 -19.87 -2.82
C PRO A 189 -1.28 -20.76 -2.00
N ALA A 190 -0.77 -21.50 -1.02
CA ALA A 190 -1.60 -22.29 -0.10
C ALA A 190 -2.49 -21.41 0.80
N ASP A 191 -1.97 -20.29 1.31
CA ASP A 191 -2.74 -19.35 2.12
C ASP A 191 -3.77 -18.61 1.25
N VAL A 192 -3.41 -18.25 0.01
CA VAL A 192 -4.35 -17.68 -0.97
C VAL A 192 -5.50 -18.64 -1.26
N GLU A 193 -5.22 -19.92 -1.49
CA GLU A 193 -6.26 -20.93 -1.72
C GLU A 193 -7.15 -21.11 -0.47
N ALA A 194 -6.54 -21.21 0.71
CA ALA A 194 -7.26 -21.35 1.97
C ALA A 194 -8.17 -20.13 2.24
N MET A 195 -7.64 -18.91 2.05
CA MET A 195 -8.38 -17.66 2.16
C MET A 195 -9.52 -17.62 1.14
N ALA A 196 -9.25 -17.90 -0.13
CA ALA A 196 -10.27 -17.86 -1.18
C ALA A 196 -11.41 -18.85 -0.90
N LYS A 197 -11.07 -20.05 -0.42
CA LYS A 197 -12.05 -21.06 0.02
C LYS A 197 -12.89 -20.53 1.17
N ALA A 198 -12.24 -19.98 2.18
CA ALA A 198 -12.89 -19.46 3.37
C ALA A 198 -13.85 -18.32 3.02
N THR A 199 -13.40 -17.33 2.25
CA THR A 199 -14.19 -16.21 1.71
C THR A 199 -15.37 -16.71 0.88
N TYR A 200 -15.14 -17.68 -0.03
CA TYR A 200 -16.19 -18.30 -0.83
C TYR A 200 -17.28 -18.92 0.03
N LEU A 201 -16.92 -19.64 1.08
CA LEU A 201 -17.88 -20.24 2.00
C LEU A 201 -18.74 -19.19 2.72
N GLN A 202 -18.17 -18.02 3.06
CA GLN A 202 -18.96 -16.91 3.62
C GLN A 202 -19.96 -16.34 2.60
N MET A 203 -19.56 -16.23 1.33
CA MET A 203 -20.45 -15.79 0.25
C MET A 203 -21.61 -16.77 0.04
N ILE A 204 -21.37 -18.08 0.17
CA ILE A 204 -22.44 -19.09 0.15
C ILE A 204 -23.40 -18.93 1.33
N ARG A 205 -22.89 -18.63 2.53
CA ARG A 205 -23.71 -18.39 3.73
C ARG A 205 -24.58 -17.13 3.62
N TYR A 206 -24.21 -16.17 2.78
CA TYR A 206 -24.96 -14.92 2.62
C TYR A 206 -26.44 -15.19 2.25
N PRO A 207 -27.43 -14.51 2.86
CA PRO A 207 -28.83 -14.74 2.52
C PRO A 207 -29.16 -14.42 1.05
N LYS A 208 -30.20 -15.07 0.52
CA LYS A 208 -30.71 -14.73 -0.81
C LYS A 208 -31.24 -13.29 -0.81
N ILE A 209 -30.96 -12.56 -1.89
CA ILE A 209 -31.45 -11.20 -2.12
C ILE A 209 -32.74 -11.30 -2.94
N ASP A 210 -33.81 -10.67 -2.46
CA ASP A 210 -35.12 -10.61 -3.13
C ASP A 210 -35.69 -11.96 -3.58
N GLY A 211 -35.37 -13.03 -2.84
CA GLY A 211 -35.78 -14.40 -3.16
C GLY A 211 -35.09 -15.01 -4.38
N ALA A 212 -34.14 -14.31 -5.01
CA ALA A 212 -33.40 -14.79 -6.17
C ALA A 212 -32.66 -16.10 -5.85
N SER A 213 -32.83 -17.10 -6.72
CA SER A 213 -32.03 -18.33 -6.63
C SER A 213 -30.59 -18.03 -7.04
N ARG A 214 -29.63 -18.52 -6.27
CA ARG A 214 -28.20 -18.46 -6.60
C ARG A 214 -27.75 -19.86 -6.98
N GLN A 215 -27.10 -19.97 -8.13
CA GLN A 215 -26.43 -21.19 -8.54
C GLN A 215 -24.94 -21.03 -8.32
N ALA A 216 -24.47 -21.55 -7.19
CA ALA A 216 -23.06 -21.56 -6.85
C ALA A 216 -22.32 -22.68 -7.57
N ALA A 217 -21.11 -22.39 -8.03
CA ALA A 217 -20.18 -23.42 -8.50
C ALA A 217 -19.75 -24.33 -7.34
N SER A 218 -19.29 -25.55 -7.63
CA SER A 218 -18.63 -26.34 -6.59
C SER A 218 -17.26 -25.74 -6.26
N TRP A 219 -16.78 -25.91 -5.03
CA TRP A 219 -15.44 -25.44 -4.68
C TRP A 219 -14.35 -26.04 -5.59
N ASP A 220 -14.49 -27.30 -6.01
CA ASP A 220 -13.52 -27.91 -6.93
C ASP A 220 -13.44 -27.20 -8.29
N GLN A 221 -14.58 -26.73 -8.82
CA GLN A 221 -14.61 -25.94 -10.04
C GLN A 221 -13.95 -24.58 -9.85
N VAL A 222 -14.17 -23.94 -8.70
CA VAL A 222 -13.55 -22.66 -8.33
C VAL A 222 -12.03 -22.84 -8.20
N ARG A 223 -11.60 -23.80 -7.37
CA ARG A 223 -10.18 -24.10 -7.08
C ARG A 223 -9.36 -24.33 -8.34
N GLN A 224 -9.88 -25.10 -9.31
CA GLN A 224 -9.16 -25.40 -10.56
C GLN A 224 -8.73 -24.15 -11.34
N ARG A 225 -9.47 -23.04 -11.21
CA ARG A 225 -9.17 -21.78 -11.90
C ARG A 225 -8.28 -20.85 -11.09
N LEU A 226 -8.16 -21.06 -9.78
CA LEU A 226 -7.48 -20.16 -8.85
C LEU A 226 -5.95 -20.17 -8.98
N ALA A 227 -5.34 -21.30 -9.37
CA ALA A 227 -3.88 -21.47 -9.40
C ALA A 227 -3.16 -20.35 -10.19
N GLY A 228 -3.69 -20.02 -11.38
CA GLY A 228 -3.12 -18.95 -12.22
C GLY A 228 -3.18 -17.56 -11.58
N PHE A 229 -4.16 -17.29 -10.71
CA PHE A 229 -4.21 -16.04 -9.94
C PHE A 229 -3.14 -16.04 -8.84
N ALA A 230 -3.02 -17.14 -8.10
CA ALA A 230 -2.07 -17.25 -7.00
C ALA A 230 -0.62 -17.09 -7.52
N ASP A 231 -0.28 -17.72 -8.63
CA ASP A 231 1.07 -17.74 -9.21
C ASP A 231 1.46 -16.47 -9.97
N ALA A 232 0.50 -15.61 -10.34
CA ALA A 232 0.76 -14.42 -11.13
C ALA A 232 1.57 -13.38 -10.34
N ARG A 233 2.69 -12.93 -10.93
CA ARG A 233 3.69 -12.05 -10.29
C ARG A 233 3.73 -10.63 -10.84
N THR A 234 2.84 -10.28 -11.76
CA THR A 234 2.80 -8.95 -12.38
C THR A 234 1.35 -8.51 -12.58
N LYS A 235 1.12 -7.19 -12.66
CA LYS A 235 -0.19 -6.62 -12.99
C LYS A 235 -0.70 -7.19 -14.31
N ARG A 236 0.18 -7.31 -15.32
CA ARG A 236 -0.17 -7.93 -16.60
C ARG A 236 -0.65 -9.38 -16.45
N ALA A 237 0.08 -10.23 -15.73
CA ALA A 237 -0.30 -11.62 -15.56
C ALA A 237 -1.62 -11.78 -14.78
N LYS A 238 -1.85 -10.96 -13.74
CA LYS A 238 -3.13 -10.91 -13.02
C LYS A 238 -4.26 -10.46 -13.94
N SER A 239 -4.02 -9.44 -14.75
CA SER A 239 -4.99 -8.94 -15.73
C SER A 239 -5.37 -10.01 -16.75
N ASP A 240 -4.39 -10.71 -17.33
CA ASP A 240 -4.65 -11.79 -18.28
C ASP A 240 -5.50 -12.90 -17.62
N TRP A 241 -5.23 -13.23 -16.35
CA TRP A 241 -6.04 -14.18 -15.59
C TRP A 241 -7.48 -13.67 -15.38
N PHE A 242 -7.66 -12.42 -14.96
CA PHE A 242 -8.99 -11.84 -14.73
C PHE A 242 -9.82 -11.80 -16.01
N VAL A 243 -9.23 -11.38 -17.13
CA VAL A 243 -9.88 -11.35 -18.44
C VAL A 243 -10.28 -12.77 -18.87
N ALA A 244 -9.39 -13.75 -18.74
CA ALA A 244 -9.69 -15.16 -19.02
C ALA A 244 -10.81 -15.73 -18.12
N ASN A 245 -11.04 -15.13 -16.96
CA ASN A 245 -12.07 -15.51 -15.99
C ASN A 245 -13.28 -14.57 -15.98
N GLY A 246 -13.47 -13.77 -17.04
CA GLY A 246 -14.69 -12.99 -17.27
C GLY A 246 -14.77 -11.64 -16.56
N ILE A 247 -13.64 -11.12 -16.06
CA ILE A 247 -13.51 -9.75 -15.54
C ILE A 247 -12.75 -8.93 -16.58
N ALA A 248 -13.51 -8.17 -17.40
CA ALA A 248 -12.95 -7.44 -18.53
C ALA A 248 -12.21 -6.16 -18.11
N ASP A 249 -12.73 -5.44 -17.12
CA ASP A 249 -12.07 -4.26 -16.56
C ASP A 249 -11.08 -4.69 -15.47
N THR A 250 -9.80 -4.50 -15.72
CA THR A 250 -8.69 -4.82 -14.82
C THR A 250 -7.94 -3.57 -14.36
N SER A 251 -8.52 -2.38 -14.56
CA SER A 251 -7.89 -1.11 -14.19
C SER A 251 -7.60 -0.98 -12.69
N PHE A 252 -8.33 -1.71 -11.83
CA PHE A 252 -8.06 -1.78 -10.39
C PHE A 252 -6.63 -2.27 -10.05
N LEU A 253 -5.93 -2.93 -10.98
CA LEU A 253 -4.53 -3.32 -10.82
C LEU A 253 -3.53 -2.18 -11.05
N ASP A 254 -3.93 -1.01 -11.55
CA ASP A 254 -2.97 0.07 -11.84
C ASP A 254 -2.26 0.58 -10.58
N GLY A 255 -3.00 0.64 -9.48
CA GLY A 255 -2.54 1.15 -8.19
C GLY A 255 -2.05 0.09 -7.21
N ILE A 256 -1.81 -1.16 -7.63
CA ILE A 256 -1.24 -2.19 -6.74
C ILE A 256 0.29 -2.24 -6.83
N SER A 257 0.90 -2.87 -5.83
CA SER A 257 2.34 -2.95 -5.64
C SER A 257 3.02 -4.11 -6.41
N LEU A 258 2.29 -4.80 -7.30
CA LEU A 258 2.88 -5.71 -8.28
C LEU A 258 3.71 -4.93 -9.32
N PRO A 259 4.81 -5.50 -9.84
CA PRO A 259 5.44 -4.96 -11.04
C PRO A 259 4.44 -5.00 -12.21
N ASP A 260 4.52 -4.02 -13.10
CA ASP A 260 3.65 -3.90 -14.26
C ASP A 260 3.65 -5.16 -15.14
N GLY A 261 4.85 -5.66 -15.46
CA GLY A 261 5.06 -6.75 -16.40
C GLY A 261 4.97 -6.33 -17.89
N PRO A 262 5.38 -7.22 -18.82
CA PRO A 262 5.49 -6.86 -20.23
C PRO A 262 4.16 -6.41 -20.86
N GLY A 263 4.15 -5.21 -21.45
CA GLY A 263 2.99 -4.71 -22.19
C GLY A 263 1.80 -4.30 -21.31
N TRP A 264 1.98 -4.15 -20.00
CA TRP A 264 1.04 -3.43 -19.15
C TRP A 264 0.93 -1.98 -19.62
N LYS A 265 -0.29 -1.44 -19.55
CA LYS A 265 -0.55 -0.02 -19.78
C LYS A 265 -1.28 0.48 -18.55
N ALA A 266 -0.75 1.53 -17.94
CA ALA A 266 -1.43 2.15 -16.82
C ALA A 266 -2.82 2.64 -17.23
N VAL A 267 -3.80 2.32 -16.39
CA VAL A 267 -5.19 2.79 -16.53
C VAL A 267 -5.63 3.25 -15.17
N ARG A 268 -5.84 4.56 -15.00
CA ARG A 268 -6.32 5.10 -13.72
C ARG A 268 -7.69 4.50 -13.41
N TRP A 269 -7.76 3.70 -12.34
CA TRP A 269 -9.02 3.11 -11.91
C TRP A 269 -9.96 4.16 -11.32
N HIS A 270 -11.18 4.23 -11.83
CA HIS A 270 -12.21 5.17 -11.36
C HIS A 270 -13.11 4.59 -10.25
N GLY A 271 -12.85 3.37 -9.77
CA GLY A 271 -13.64 2.75 -8.69
C GLY A 271 -13.27 3.23 -7.28
N ARG A 272 -12.18 4.00 -7.13
CA ARG A 272 -11.87 4.72 -5.88
C ARG A 272 -12.91 5.82 -5.66
N ARG A 273 -13.30 6.05 -4.41
CA ARG A 273 -14.15 7.21 -4.07
C ARG A 273 -13.38 8.47 -4.42
N ALA A 274 -14.08 9.52 -4.86
CA ALA A 274 -13.45 10.82 -5.07
C ALA A 274 -12.81 11.29 -3.75
N LEU A 275 -11.49 11.37 -3.73
CA LEU A 275 -10.75 11.84 -2.57
C LEU A 275 -10.83 13.37 -2.51
N PRO A 276 -10.92 13.96 -1.30
CA PRO A 276 -10.96 15.40 -1.16
C PRO A 276 -9.67 16.03 -1.70
N THR A 277 -9.79 17.17 -2.37
CA THR A 277 -8.64 17.94 -2.82
C THR A 277 -7.89 18.48 -1.60
N PRO A 278 -6.56 18.26 -1.48
CA PRO A 278 -5.79 18.82 -0.39
C PRO A 278 -5.83 20.35 -0.33
N LEU A 279 -5.93 20.89 0.88
CA LEU A 279 -5.77 22.31 1.16
C LEU A 279 -4.30 22.74 1.04
N PRO A 280 -4.02 24.05 0.93
CA PRO A 280 -2.65 24.55 0.94
C PRO A 280 -1.84 24.08 2.17
N PRO A 281 -0.57 23.64 2.00
CA PRO A 281 0.26 23.12 3.11
C PRO A 281 0.43 24.08 4.29
N ALA A 282 0.36 25.39 4.05
CA ALA A 282 0.46 26.44 5.07
C ALA A 282 -0.61 26.36 6.17
N MET A 283 -1.66 25.53 6.00
CA MET A 283 -2.69 25.30 7.02
C MET A 283 -2.30 24.27 8.10
N GLN A 284 -1.08 23.72 8.06
CA GLN A 284 -0.58 22.78 9.07
C GLN A 284 -0.40 23.45 10.44
N ALA A 285 -1.24 23.07 11.41
CA ALA A 285 -1.17 23.59 12.77
C ALA A 285 0.10 23.10 13.50
N GLY A 286 0.84 24.02 14.10
CA GLY A 286 2.01 23.69 14.94
C GLY A 286 3.32 23.40 14.19
N ALA A 287 3.30 23.40 12.85
CA ALA A 287 4.51 23.28 12.04
C ALA A 287 5.18 24.66 11.83
N ASP A 288 6.52 24.69 11.80
CA ASP A 288 7.29 25.90 11.47
C ASP A 288 7.00 26.31 10.01
N PRO A 289 6.50 27.54 9.75
CA PRO A 289 6.22 28.00 8.38
C PRO A 289 7.41 27.89 7.43
N ASP A 290 8.63 28.16 7.90
CA ASP A 290 9.85 28.05 7.07
C ASP A 290 10.09 26.60 6.60
N LEU A 291 9.75 25.64 7.46
CA LEU A 291 9.89 24.21 7.18
C LEU A 291 8.78 23.71 6.24
N VAL A 292 7.54 24.16 6.44
CA VAL A 292 6.42 23.87 5.53
C VAL A 292 6.71 24.42 4.14
N ASP A 293 7.23 25.64 4.05
CA ASP A 293 7.65 26.27 2.78
C ASP A 293 8.78 25.50 2.10
N PHE A 294 9.76 25.01 2.88
CA PHE A 294 10.83 24.17 2.37
C PHE A 294 10.29 22.88 1.72
N TYR A 295 9.45 22.13 2.44
CA TYR A 295 8.86 20.89 1.90
C TYR A 295 7.89 21.15 0.75
N THR A 296 7.13 22.24 0.78
CA THR A 296 6.23 22.61 -0.31
C THR A 296 7.00 22.82 -1.61
N ARG A 297 8.11 23.58 -1.58
CA ARG A 297 8.98 23.77 -2.74
C ARG A 297 9.62 22.48 -3.19
N LEU A 298 10.22 21.72 -2.25
CA LEU A 298 10.86 20.44 -2.52
C LEU A 298 9.91 19.48 -3.23
N PHE A 299 8.73 19.23 -2.67
CA PHE A 299 7.79 18.26 -3.22
C PHE A 299 7.17 18.73 -4.53
N SER A 300 6.83 20.02 -4.64
CA SER A 300 6.34 20.57 -5.90
C SER A 300 7.36 20.42 -7.03
N ASP A 301 8.62 20.79 -6.78
CA ASP A 301 9.69 20.60 -7.76
C ASP A 301 10.06 19.13 -7.95
N TRP A 302 9.88 18.28 -6.95
CA TRP A 302 10.18 16.86 -7.09
C TRP A 302 9.18 16.16 -8.00
N VAL A 303 7.87 16.43 -7.91
CA VAL A 303 6.85 15.69 -8.67
C VAL A 303 6.48 16.32 -10.02
N THR A 304 6.66 17.63 -10.19
CA THR A 304 6.25 18.37 -11.42
C THR A 304 7.35 18.48 -12.48
N THR A 305 8.49 17.84 -12.25
CA THR A 305 9.71 18.07 -13.05
C THR A 305 10.31 16.77 -13.56
N SER A 306 11.37 16.86 -14.34
CA SER A 306 12.10 15.67 -14.78
C SER A 306 12.57 14.85 -13.58
N PRO A 307 12.73 13.52 -13.71
CA PRO A 307 13.11 12.63 -12.60
C PRO A 307 14.35 13.11 -11.84
N VAL A 308 15.32 13.69 -12.55
CA VAL A 308 16.48 14.39 -11.99
C VAL A 308 16.46 15.83 -12.54
N ASP A 309 16.25 16.83 -11.68
CA ASP A 309 16.10 18.24 -12.08
C ASP A 309 16.83 19.17 -11.11
N ARG A 310 17.50 20.20 -11.66
CA ARG A 310 18.30 21.18 -10.90
C ARG A 310 17.52 21.95 -9.85
N ARG A 311 16.19 21.95 -9.89
CA ARG A 311 15.34 22.70 -8.96
C ARG A 311 15.30 22.09 -7.55
N TRP A 312 15.23 20.76 -7.44
CA TRP A 312 15.10 20.09 -6.14
C TRP A 312 16.42 19.47 -5.65
N LEU A 313 17.39 19.19 -6.54
CA LEU A 313 18.71 18.68 -6.17
C LEU A 313 19.46 19.50 -5.09
N PRO A 314 19.40 20.86 -5.09
CA PRO A 314 20.07 21.65 -4.05
C PRO A 314 19.56 21.39 -2.62
N ALA A 315 18.34 20.86 -2.47
CA ALA A 315 17.80 20.47 -1.17
C ALA A 315 18.48 19.20 -0.61
N LEU A 316 19.10 18.40 -1.47
CA LEU A 316 19.82 17.17 -1.11
C LEU A 316 21.33 17.38 -0.94
N SER A 317 21.86 18.52 -1.42
CA SER A 317 23.29 18.83 -1.33
C SER A 317 23.71 19.12 0.11
N ALA A 318 24.86 18.58 0.51
CA ALA A 318 25.47 18.83 1.82
C ALA A 318 25.86 20.31 2.07
N GLY A 319 25.91 21.12 1.01
CA GLY A 319 26.15 22.56 1.07
C GLY A 319 26.32 23.16 -0.32
N ARG A 320 26.61 24.47 -0.40
CA ARG A 320 26.85 25.10 -1.71
C ARG A 320 28.03 24.44 -2.42
N GLY A 321 27.87 24.13 -3.71
CA GLY A 321 28.90 23.51 -4.54
C GLY A 321 29.15 22.01 -4.27
N HIS A 322 28.49 21.41 -3.28
CA HIS A 322 28.59 19.98 -3.01
C HIS A 322 27.59 19.19 -3.85
N LYS A 323 28.03 18.06 -4.40
CA LYS A 323 27.15 17.15 -5.10
C LYS A 323 26.15 16.52 -4.11
N PRO A 324 24.87 16.35 -4.50
CA PRO A 324 23.92 15.54 -3.77
C PRO A 324 24.44 14.12 -3.52
N ASP A 325 23.96 13.49 -2.45
CA ASP A 325 24.17 12.06 -2.25
C ASP A 325 23.43 11.27 -3.34
N ASP A 326 24.19 10.54 -4.16
CA ASP A 326 23.64 9.73 -5.25
C ASP A 326 22.65 8.67 -4.74
N ALA A 327 22.82 8.13 -3.53
CA ALA A 327 21.89 7.15 -2.96
C ALA A 327 20.51 7.79 -2.69
N LEU A 328 20.50 8.98 -2.07
CA LEU A 328 19.30 9.75 -1.79
C LEU A 328 18.60 10.22 -3.07
N VAL A 329 19.37 10.68 -4.06
CA VAL A 329 18.83 11.02 -5.39
C VAL A 329 18.16 9.80 -6.02
N ASN A 330 18.85 8.66 -6.04
CA ASN A 330 18.33 7.43 -6.66
C ASN A 330 17.08 6.92 -5.94
N ALA A 331 17.02 7.01 -4.61
CA ALA A 331 15.84 6.64 -3.84
C ALA A 331 14.64 7.52 -4.19
N LEU A 332 14.79 8.85 -4.14
CA LEU A 332 13.70 9.78 -4.49
C LEU A 332 13.30 9.69 -5.97
N VAL A 333 14.22 9.36 -6.87
CA VAL A 333 13.86 9.02 -8.26
C VAL A 333 13.05 7.72 -8.29
N GLY A 334 13.50 6.69 -7.57
CA GLY A 334 12.83 5.39 -7.51
C GLY A 334 11.38 5.47 -7.05
N TRP A 335 11.11 6.25 -6.00
CA TRP A 335 9.76 6.52 -5.51
C TRP A 335 8.83 7.19 -6.54
N ARG A 336 9.38 7.84 -7.57
CA ARG A 336 8.58 8.43 -8.67
C ARG A 336 8.36 7.49 -9.86
N LEU A 337 8.92 6.29 -9.84
CA LEU A 337 8.71 5.34 -10.93
C LEU A 337 7.24 4.92 -10.99
N ARG A 338 6.63 5.03 -12.18
CA ARG A 338 5.24 4.59 -12.41
C ARG A 338 5.08 3.10 -12.13
N ASP A 339 6.07 2.30 -12.53
CA ASP A 339 6.17 0.88 -12.16
C ASP A 339 6.79 0.75 -10.77
N HIS A 340 6.05 1.19 -9.75
CA HIS A 340 6.53 1.22 -8.37
C HIS A 340 6.83 -0.18 -7.84
N GLY A 341 6.04 -1.19 -8.24
CA GLY A 341 6.31 -2.59 -7.90
C GLY A 341 7.67 -3.08 -8.43
N ALA A 342 8.13 -2.65 -9.61
CA ALA A 342 9.49 -2.99 -10.05
C ALA A 342 10.59 -2.31 -9.21
N TYR A 343 10.34 -1.10 -8.72
CA TYR A 343 11.26 -0.39 -7.82
C TYR A 343 11.41 -1.11 -6.48
N LEU A 344 10.29 -1.40 -5.81
CA LEU A 344 10.27 -2.12 -4.53
C LEU A 344 10.95 -3.50 -4.64
N ALA A 345 10.76 -4.21 -5.77
CA ALA A 345 11.36 -5.52 -5.99
C ALA A 345 12.88 -5.46 -6.10
N ALA A 346 13.40 -4.33 -6.60
CA ALA A 346 14.83 -4.08 -6.72
C ALA A 346 15.45 -3.58 -5.41
N GLU A 347 14.73 -2.76 -4.63
CA GLU A 347 15.17 -2.25 -3.33
C GLU A 347 15.26 -3.39 -2.29
N GLY A 348 14.30 -4.32 -2.28
CA GLY A 348 14.28 -5.48 -1.37
C GLY A 348 15.36 -6.53 -1.64
N SER A 349 16.14 -6.42 -2.72
CA SER A 349 17.23 -7.34 -3.03
C SER A 349 18.52 -6.90 -2.32
N THR A 350 19.00 -7.72 -1.37
CA THR A 350 20.21 -7.51 -0.55
C THR A 350 21.53 -7.33 -1.33
N HIS A 351 21.48 -7.31 -2.67
CA HIS A 351 22.63 -7.17 -3.58
C HIS A 351 22.51 -5.97 -4.55
N SER A 352 21.65 -4.99 -4.28
CA SER A 352 21.47 -3.83 -5.16
C SER A 352 22.60 -2.79 -5.01
N THR A 353 23.83 -3.14 -5.39
CA THR A 353 24.85 -2.17 -5.75
C THR A 353 24.77 -1.89 -7.25
N GLY A 354 24.05 -0.82 -7.62
CA GLY A 354 24.31 -0.09 -8.87
C GLY A 354 23.46 -0.36 -10.11
N ARG A 355 22.38 -1.18 -10.06
CA ARG A 355 21.55 -1.48 -11.27
C ARG A 355 20.31 -0.60 -11.47
N SER A 356 19.93 0.26 -10.53
CA SER A 356 18.80 1.21 -10.63
C SER A 356 18.99 2.31 -11.71
N SER A 357 20.22 2.52 -12.21
CA SER A 357 20.57 3.69 -13.01
C SER A 357 19.94 3.77 -14.43
N ALA A 358 19.45 2.66 -14.99
CA ALA A 358 18.94 2.64 -16.37
C ALA A 358 17.49 3.13 -16.49
N SER A 359 16.58 2.67 -15.61
CA SER A 359 15.19 3.15 -15.56
C SER A 359 15.11 4.58 -15.01
N ALA A 360 15.96 4.92 -14.03
CA ALA A 360 16.11 6.27 -13.47
C ALA A 360 16.38 7.38 -14.52
N ARG A 361 16.87 7.00 -15.71
CA ARG A 361 17.18 7.93 -16.81
C ARG A 361 16.14 7.96 -17.92
N ASN A 362 15.20 7.03 -17.96
CA ASN A 362 14.15 7.02 -18.99
C ASN A 362 12.95 7.84 -18.54
N ARG A 363 12.80 9.07 -19.05
CA ARG A 363 11.68 9.95 -18.71
C ARG A 363 10.30 9.32 -18.94
N ALA A 364 10.16 8.41 -19.91
CA ALA A 364 8.89 7.75 -20.20
C ALA A 364 8.44 6.76 -19.10
N SER A 365 9.31 6.44 -18.15
CA SER A 365 9.01 5.60 -16.99
C SER A 365 8.37 6.37 -15.82
N PHE A 366 8.17 7.68 -15.98
CA PHE A 366 7.71 8.59 -14.93
C PHE A 366 6.50 9.38 -15.39
N GLU A 367 5.56 9.58 -14.47
CA GLU A 367 4.53 10.60 -14.62
C GLU A 367 5.10 11.97 -14.20
N VAL A 368 4.78 13.01 -14.97
CA VAL A 368 5.11 14.40 -14.62
C VAL A 368 3.80 15.13 -14.37
N PHE A 369 3.51 15.35 -13.10
CA PHE A 369 2.25 15.93 -12.67
C PHE A 369 2.20 17.43 -12.89
N ARG A 370 0.98 17.99 -13.03
CA ARG A 370 0.80 19.44 -13.23
C ARG A 370 0.97 20.21 -11.93
N SER A 371 0.63 19.60 -10.80
CA SER A 371 0.75 20.18 -9.47
C SER A 371 1.06 19.09 -8.44
N LEU A 372 1.46 19.51 -7.23
CA LEU A 372 1.64 18.60 -6.10
C LEU A 372 0.35 17.83 -5.78
N ASN A 373 -0.81 18.51 -5.81
CA ASN A 373 -2.09 17.90 -5.47
C ASN A 373 -2.52 16.82 -6.48
N ASP A 374 -2.04 16.89 -7.72
CA ASP A 374 -2.30 15.86 -8.74
C ASP A 374 -1.44 14.60 -8.54
N ALA A 375 -0.36 14.70 -7.74
CA ALA A 375 0.65 13.67 -7.56
C ALA A 375 0.49 12.84 -6.28
N VAL A 376 -0.38 13.27 -5.36
CA VAL A 376 -0.46 12.75 -3.99
C VAL A 376 -1.84 12.26 -3.61
N LEU A 377 -1.88 11.29 -2.70
CA LEU A 377 -3.07 10.98 -1.92
C LEU A 377 -3.15 11.95 -0.73
N PRO A 378 -4.35 12.43 -0.38
CA PRO A 378 -4.52 13.33 0.74
C PRO A 378 -4.25 12.64 2.09
N LEU A 379 -3.68 13.40 3.02
CA LEU A 379 -3.34 12.97 4.38
C LEU A 379 -4.05 13.85 5.40
N ILE A 380 -4.29 13.28 6.59
CA ILE A 380 -4.77 14.00 7.78
C ILE A 380 -3.85 13.69 8.95
N VAL A 381 -3.63 14.69 9.81
CA VAL A 381 -2.95 14.45 11.08
C VAL A 381 -3.87 13.66 11.99
N GLU A 382 -3.50 12.41 12.24
CA GLU A 382 -4.11 11.54 13.24
C GLU A 382 -3.99 12.15 14.63
N GLY A 383 -5.10 12.26 15.33
CA GLY A 383 -5.17 12.91 16.64
C GLY A 383 -6.59 13.35 16.99
N ASP A 384 -6.75 13.81 18.24
CA ASP A 384 -8.07 14.23 18.77
C ASP A 384 -8.63 15.52 18.15
N LYS A 385 -7.79 16.27 17.42
CA LYS A 385 -8.16 17.57 16.85
C LYS A 385 -8.52 17.41 15.38
N PRO A 386 -9.54 18.14 14.89
CA PRO A 386 -9.81 18.20 13.46
C PRO A 386 -8.56 18.61 12.69
N SER A 387 -8.19 17.81 11.70
CA SER A 387 -7.05 18.06 10.84
C SER A 387 -7.51 18.47 9.44
N PRO A 388 -6.94 19.52 8.83
CA PRO A 388 -7.17 19.80 7.43
C PRO A 388 -6.66 18.64 6.57
N VAL A 389 -7.30 18.43 5.42
CA VAL A 389 -6.83 17.51 4.39
C VAL A 389 -5.63 18.14 3.69
N LEU A 390 -4.46 17.49 3.70
CA LEU A 390 -3.19 18.07 3.28
C LEU A 390 -2.43 17.15 2.30
N PRO A 391 -1.55 17.71 1.45
CA PRO A 391 -0.78 16.92 0.49
C PRO A 391 0.44 16.23 1.12
N PHE A 392 0.89 16.73 2.28
CA PHE A 392 1.94 16.14 3.11
C PHE A 392 1.79 16.64 4.54
N LEU A 393 2.37 15.91 5.51
CA LEU A 393 2.33 16.24 6.94
C LEU A 393 3.75 16.41 7.49
N VAL A 394 4.01 17.44 8.30
CA VAL A 394 5.34 17.72 8.87
C VAL A 394 5.35 17.41 10.37
N PHE A 395 6.33 16.62 10.81
CA PHE A 395 6.55 16.30 12.22
C PHE A 395 7.97 16.70 12.65
N PRO A 396 8.12 17.34 13.83
CA PRO A 396 9.44 17.58 14.40
C PRO A 396 10.06 16.25 14.85
N LEU A 397 11.38 16.14 14.70
CA LEU A 397 12.16 15.00 15.20
C LEU A 397 13.09 15.44 16.34
N PRO A 398 13.59 14.48 17.16
CA PRO A 398 14.70 14.76 18.06
C PRO A 398 15.87 15.41 17.30
N ARG A 399 16.50 16.40 17.93
CA ARG A 399 17.69 17.07 17.39
C ARG A 399 18.78 16.04 17.05
N SER A 400 19.59 16.35 16.04
CA SER A 400 20.81 15.58 15.73
C SER A 400 21.79 15.59 16.91
N GLY A 401 22.83 14.75 16.83
CA GLY A 401 23.89 14.71 17.84
C GLY A 401 24.65 16.03 18.00
N ASP A 402 24.65 16.89 16.98
CA ASP A 402 25.25 18.24 17.03
C ASP A 402 24.25 19.35 17.47
N GLY A 403 23.02 18.97 17.81
CA GLY A 403 21.98 19.89 18.28
C GLY A 403 21.15 20.57 17.18
N SER A 404 21.38 20.26 15.91
CA SER A 404 20.61 20.81 14.80
C SER A 404 19.14 20.37 14.83
N PRO A 405 18.18 21.27 14.55
CA PRO A 405 16.77 20.92 14.40
C PRO A 405 16.55 19.90 13.26
N ARG A 406 15.70 18.92 13.50
CA ARG A 406 15.35 17.86 12.54
C ARG A 406 13.83 17.75 12.40
N ALA A 407 13.40 17.28 11.24
CA ALA A 407 12.00 17.03 10.93
C ALA A 407 11.85 15.89 9.92
N VAL A 408 10.63 15.37 9.81
CA VAL A 408 10.20 14.48 8.73
C VAL A 408 8.93 15.03 8.10
N ALA A 409 8.82 14.93 6.78
CA ALA A 409 7.55 15.13 6.10
C ALA A 409 7.03 13.81 5.54
N LEU A 410 5.80 13.45 5.89
CA LEU A 410 5.08 12.30 5.34
C LEU A 410 4.35 12.71 4.07
N ILE A 411 4.52 11.94 3.00
CA ILE A 411 3.85 12.12 1.72
C ILE A 411 3.44 10.74 1.18
N LYS A 412 2.28 10.68 0.56
CA LYS A 412 1.74 9.46 -0.06
C LYS A 412 1.51 9.74 -1.54
N LEU A 413 2.21 9.04 -2.43
CA LEU A 413 2.14 9.31 -3.87
C LEU A 413 0.97 8.55 -4.50
N LEU A 414 0.39 9.13 -5.56
CA LEU A 414 -0.70 8.50 -6.30
C LEU A 414 -0.30 7.15 -6.93
N ASP A 415 0.96 7.03 -7.34
CA ASP A 415 1.53 5.84 -8.00
C ASP A 415 2.07 4.79 -7.01
N SER A 416 2.15 5.12 -5.71
CA SER A 416 2.51 4.19 -4.62
C SER A 416 1.47 4.31 -3.49
N PRO A 417 0.20 3.97 -3.77
CA PRO A 417 -0.91 4.27 -2.85
C PRO A 417 -0.97 3.36 -1.62
N TYR A 418 -0.10 2.35 -1.54
CA TYR A 418 0.06 1.46 -0.39
C TYR A 418 1.33 1.80 0.40
N ASP A 419 1.97 2.93 0.15
CA ASP A 419 3.20 3.33 0.81
C ASP A 419 3.15 4.78 1.29
N THR A 420 3.61 5.00 2.51
CA THR A 420 3.88 6.34 3.03
C THR A 420 5.38 6.59 3.07
N LEU A 421 5.84 7.64 2.39
CA LEU A 421 7.24 8.07 2.38
C LEU A 421 7.46 9.18 3.41
N GLY A 422 8.42 8.97 4.31
CA GLY A 422 8.94 10.01 5.21
C GLY A 422 10.24 10.61 4.67
N VAL A 423 10.24 11.90 4.33
CA VAL A 423 11.45 12.62 3.90
C VAL A 423 12.06 13.34 5.10
N VAL A 424 13.22 12.86 5.54
CA VAL A 424 13.92 13.34 6.75
C VAL A 424 14.81 14.51 6.38
N SER A 425 14.69 15.60 7.15
CA SER A 425 15.48 16.82 6.93
C SER A 425 16.09 17.36 8.21
N GLU A 426 17.16 18.13 8.05
CA GLU A 426 17.91 18.77 9.12
C GLU A 426 18.23 20.22 8.74
N LYS A 427 18.12 21.14 9.69
CA LYS A 427 18.44 22.55 9.50
C LYS A 427 19.93 22.76 9.73
N ARG A 428 20.69 23.02 8.65
CA ARG A 428 22.12 23.28 8.71
C ARG A 428 22.42 24.75 8.95
N ASN A 429 23.39 25.02 9.82
CA ASN A 429 23.83 26.38 10.13
C ASN A 429 24.26 27.12 8.86
N GLY A 430 23.63 28.26 8.57
CA GLY A 430 23.95 29.12 7.42
C GLY A 430 23.48 28.61 6.05
N GLU A 431 22.88 27.42 5.95
CA GLU A 431 22.49 26.79 4.67
C GLU A 431 21.01 26.38 4.59
N GLY A 432 20.26 26.55 5.67
CA GLY A 432 18.83 26.25 5.75
C GLY A 432 18.53 24.75 5.89
N TRP A 433 17.30 24.35 5.57
CA TRP A 433 16.87 22.96 5.62
C TRP A 433 17.46 22.14 4.46
N LYS A 434 17.92 20.94 4.77
CA LYS A 434 18.43 19.94 3.81
C LYS A 434 17.81 18.59 4.08
N VAL A 435 17.48 17.86 3.02
CA VAL A 435 17.09 16.45 3.12
C VAL A 435 18.33 15.64 3.45
N THR A 436 18.24 14.83 4.49
CA THR A 436 19.34 13.98 4.97
C THR A 436 19.03 12.50 4.86
N GLY A 437 17.78 12.13 4.55
CA GLY A 437 17.41 10.74 4.34
C GLY A 437 15.94 10.57 3.97
N TRP A 438 15.56 9.31 3.82
CA TRP A 438 14.17 8.89 3.64
C TRP A 438 13.90 7.65 4.48
N ILE A 439 12.64 7.43 4.77
CA ILE A 439 12.09 6.19 5.33
C ILE A 439 10.80 5.87 4.59
N SER A 440 10.42 4.60 4.54
CA SER A 440 9.13 4.19 4.01
C SER A 440 8.40 3.28 4.99
N SER A 441 7.08 3.37 4.91
CA SER A 441 6.14 2.48 5.56
C SER A 441 5.34 1.78 4.49
N ALA A 442 5.26 0.45 4.58
CA ALA A 442 4.23 -0.31 3.90
C ALA A 442 2.93 -0.09 4.68
N ASP A 443 1.97 0.55 4.03
CA ASP A 443 0.61 0.70 4.54
C ASP A 443 -0.22 -0.53 4.13
N TYR A 444 -1.54 -0.45 4.28
CA TYR A 444 -2.48 -1.54 3.99
C TYR A 444 -3.36 -1.23 2.79
#